data_AF-A0A6J1X2S3-F1
#
_entry.id   AF-A0A6J1X2S3-F1
#
_cell.length_a   1.000
_cell.length_b   1.000
_cell.length_c   1.000
_cell.angle_alpha   90.00
_cell.angle_beta   90.00
_cell.angle_gamma   90.00
#
_symmetry.space_group_name_H-M   'P 1'
#
loop_
_entity.id
_entity.type
_entity.pdbx_description
1 polymer ?
#
loop_
_entity_poly.entity_id
_entity_poly.type
_entity_poly.pdbx_seq_one_letter_code
_entity_poly.pdbx_strand_id
1 'polypeptide(L)'
;MLISSFSVCHAEQNAIFNAGNVKNCTIYVKLHPCNVCAQLIVQSGIKKVIYASDCKARKTEYKTAKNILQQAGVDSIKFKPKDPMVYINFNEDNDKENKAE
;
A
#
# COMPACT_ATOMS: atom_id res chain seq x y z
N MET A 1 3.15 -13.60 29.71
CA MET A 1 3.14 -13.90 28.28
C MET A 1 1.88 -13.28 27.69
N LEU A 2 1.92 -11.98 27.34
CA LEU A 2 0.74 -11.26 26.88
C LEU A 2 0.62 -11.38 25.36
N ILE A 3 -0.41 -12.12 24.95
CA ILE A 3 -0.88 -12.24 23.57
C ILE A 3 -1.73 -10.98 23.31
N SER A 4 -1.13 -9.87 22.85
CA SER A 4 -1.89 -8.65 22.51
C SER A 4 -1.74 -8.20 21.06
N SER A 5 -1.00 -8.92 20.22
CA SER A 5 -0.72 -8.50 18.83
C SER A 5 -1.13 -9.50 17.75
N PHE A 6 -1.85 -10.59 18.09
CA PHE A 6 -2.11 -11.69 17.15
C PHE A 6 -3.33 -11.51 16.24
N SER A 7 -4.13 -10.43 16.40
CA SER A 7 -5.45 -10.32 15.74
C SER A 7 -5.59 -9.20 14.72
N VAL A 8 -4.52 -8.48 14.37
CA VAL A 8 -4.61 -7.37 13.43
C VAL A 8 -3.88 -7.72 12.14
N CYS A 9 -4.65 -7.98 11.09
CA CYS A 9 -4.11 -8.06 9.73
C CYS A 9 -3.81 -6.64 9.24
N HIS A 10 -2.62 -6.44 8.70
CA HIS A 10 -2.27 -5.21 8.01
C HIS A 10 -3.00 -5.12 6.66
N ALA A 11 -3.13 -3.91 6.13
CA ALA A 11 -3.83 -3.67 4.86
C ALA A 11 -3.21 -4.48 3.70
N GLU A 12 -1.89 -4.64 3.70
CA GLU A 12 -1.13 -5.41 2.71
C GLU A 12 -1.54 -6.89 2.69
N GLN A 13 -1.71 -7.48 3.88
CA GLN A 13 -2.10 -8.88 4.03
C GLN A 13 -3.53 -9.08 3.50
N ASN A 14 -4.45 -8.21 3.92
CA ASN A 14 -5.84 -8.26 3.46
C ASN A 14 -5.95 -8.08 1.96
N ALA A 15 -5.18 -7.16 1.37
CA ALA A 15 -5.17 -6.93 -0.08
C ALA A 15 -4.70 -8.16 -0.85
N ILE A 16 -3.61 -8.80 -0.40
CA ILE A 16 -3.07 -10.01 -1.05
C ILE A 16 -4.04 -11.18 -0.92
N PHE A 17 -4.63 -11.40 0.26
CA PHE A 17 -5.55 -12.51 0.48
C PHE A 17 -6.85 -12.39 -0.31
N ASN A 18 -7.41 -11.18 -0.43
CA ASN A 18 -8.68 -10.97 -1.11
C ASN A 18 -8.54 -10.90 -2.64
N ALA A 19 -7.37 -10.51 -3.16
CA ALA A 19 -7.16 -10.37 -4.60
C ALA A 19 -6.92 -11.71 -5.33
N GLY A 20 -6.55 -12.78 -4.62
CA GLY A 20 -6.17 -14.04 -5.23
C GLY A 20 -4.77 -13.99 -5.86
N ASN A 21 -4.65 -14.21 -7.17
CA ASN A 21 -3.35 -14.21 -7.85
C ASN A 21 -2.87 -12.78 -8.14
N VAL A 22 -1.82 -12.36 -7.45
CA VAL A 22 -1.21 -11.02 -7.57
C VAL A 22 0.21 -11.05 -8.14
N LYS A 23 0.58 -12.14 -8.84
CA LYS A 23 1.90 -12.27 -9.45
C LYS A 23 2.14 -11.17 -10.48
N ASN A 24 3.30 -10.53 -10.41
CA ASN A 24 3.73 -9.40 -11.24
C ASN A 24 2.90 -8.11 -11.09
N CYS A 25 2.06 -8.02 -10.04
CA CYS A 25 1.30 -6.81 -9.77
C CYS A 25 2.11 -5.72 -9.05
N THR A 26 1.49 -4.55 -8.90
CA THR A 26 1.95 -3.43 -8.08
C THR A 26 0.98 -3.19 -6.93
N ILE A 27 1.50 -3.00 -5.72
CA ILE A 27 0.68 -2.68 -4.55
C ILE A 27 0.89 -1.21 -4.13
N TYR A 28 -0.21 -0.50 -3.88
CA TYR A 28 -0.21 0.87 -3.39
C TYR A 28 -0.64 0.89 -1.93
N VAL A 29 0.20 1.46 -1.07
CA VAL A 29 -0.01 1.46 0.38
C VAL A 29 0.21 2.85 0.97
N LYS A 30 -0.51 3.19 2.04
CA LYS A 30 -0.32 4.48 2.70
C LYS A 30 1.03 4.56 3.41
N LEU A 31 1.42 3.48 4.10
CA LEU A 31 2.65 3.38 4.88
C LEU A 31 3.54 2.30 4.27
N HIS A 32 4.85 2.51 4.27
CA HIS A 32 5.82 1.49 3.85
C HIS A 32 5.59 0.19 4.63
N PRO A 33 5.63 -1.00 3.99
CA PRO A 33 5.32 -2.25 4.67
C PRO A 33 6.32 -2.58 5.79
N CYS A 34 5.84 -3.29 6.81
CA CYS A 34 6.69 -3.93 7.82
C CYS A 34 7.39 -5.17 7.26
N ASN A 35 8.30 -5.78 8.02
CA ASN A 35 9.08 -6.96 7.58
C ASN A 35 8.20 -8.17 7.25
N VAL A 36 7.14 -8.43 8.02
CA VAL A 36 6.21 -9.55 7.75
C VAL A 36 5.42 -9.31 6.46
N CYS A 37 4.92 -8.09 6.25
CA CYS A 37 4.22 -7.73 5.02
C CYS A 37 5.16 -7.74 3.80
N ALA A 38 6.42 -7.33 3.96
CA ALA A 38 7.43 -7.42 2.91
C ALA A 38 7.70 -8.86 2.48
N GLN A 39 7.80 -9.80 3.43
CA GLN A 39 7.91 -11.23 3.11
C GLN A 39 6.69 -11.71 2.30
N LEU A 40 5.48 -11.34 2.72
CA LEU A 40 4.27 -11.74 2.01
C LEU A 40 4.19 -11.15 0.59
N ILE A 41 4.56 -9.87 0.43
CA ILE A 41 4.64 -9.20 -0.88
C ILE A 41 5.58 -9.97 -1.80
N VAL A 42 6.78 -10.32 -1.33
CA VAL A 42 7.76 -11.09 -2.12
C VAL A 42 7.20 -12.46 -2.50
N GLN A 43 6.63 -13.19 -1.54
CA GLN A 43 6.10 -14.54 -1.79
C GLN A 43 4.86 -14.55 -2.69
N SER A 44 4.06 -13.50 -2.65
CA SER A 44 2.89 -13.34 -3.54
C SER A 44 3.29 -13.01 -4.99
N GLY A 45 4.55 -12.69 -5.25
CA GLY A 45 5.06 -12.39 -6.58
C GLY A 45 4.84 -10.95 -7.04
N ILE A 46 4.42 -10.04 -6.17
CA ILE A 46 4.33 -8.60 -6.45
C ILE A 46 5.73 -8.06 -6.77
N LYS A 47 5.83 -7.18 -7.78
CA LYS A 47 7.11 -6.65 -8.27
C LYS A 47 7.37 -5.20 -7.91
N LYS A 48 6.34 -4.49 -7.43
CA LYS A 48 6.46 -3.07 -7.09
C LYS A 48 5.57 -2.69 -5.91
N VAL A 49 6.12 -1.91 -5.00
CA VAL A 49 5.47 -1.33 -3.83
C VAL A 49 5.55 0.18 -3.96
N ILE A 50 4.40 0.83 -4.03
CA ILE A 50 4.29 2.29 -4.04
C ILE A 50 3.72 2.73 -2.69
N TYR A 51 4.48 3.54 -1.95
CA TYR A 51 4.11 3.93 -0.58
C TYR A 51 4.05 5.44 -0.40
N ALA A 52 3.07 5.97 0.33
CA ALA A 52 2.95 7.42 0.54
C ALA A 52 3.80 7.95 1.72
N SER A 53 3.99 7.15 2.76
CA SER A 53 4.69 7.56 3.99
C SER A 53 5.66 6.49 4.47
N ASP A 54 6.79 6.92 5.02
CA ASP A 54 7.81 6.10 5.67
C ASP A 54 8.17 6.63 7.06
N CYS A 55 7.22 7.25 7.76
CA CYS A 55 7.43 7.85 9.09
C CYS A 55 7.98 6.87 10.15
N LYS A 56 7.82 5.55 9.94
CA LYS A 56 8.35 4.49 10.83
C LYS A 56 9.69 3.92 10.39
N ALA A 57 10.36 4.50 9.38
CA ALA A 57 11.60 3.98 8.80
C ALA A 57 12.77 3.79 9.80
N ARG A 58 12.76 4.47 10.95
CA ARG A 58 13.78 4.32 11.99
C ARG A 58 13.66 2.98 12.75
N LYS A 59 12.47 2.38 12.79
CA LYS A 59 12.23 1.10 13.47
C LYS A 59 12.89 -0.04 12.71
N THR A 60 13.45 -1.00 13.45
CA THR A 60 14.18 -2.14 12.89
C THR A 60 13.33 -2.95 11.90
N GLU A 61 12.06 -3.19 12.22
CA GLU A 61 11.09 -3.87 11.35
C GLU A 61 11.03 -3.29 9.92
N TYR A 62 11.02 -1.95 9.81
CA TYR A 62 10.89 -1.26 8.52
C TYR A 62 12.24 -1.19 7.79
N LYS A 63 13.36 -1.18 8.50
CA LYS A 63 14.70 -1.34 7.90
C LYS A 63 14.87 -2.74 7.31
N THR A 64 14.49 -3.77 8.06
CA THR A 64 14.50 -5.16 7.60
C THR A 64 13.58 -5.35 6.40
N ALA A 65 12.39 -4.72 6.40
CA ALA A 65 11.48 -4.73 5.26
C ALA A 65 12.13 -4.20 3.98
N LYS A 66 12.83 -3.06 4.05
CA LYS A 66 13.55 -2.50 2.89
C LYS A 66 14.59 -3.47 2.34
N ASN A 67 15.38 -4.09 3.23
CA ASN A 67 16.38 -5.09 2.83
C ASN A 67 15.73 -6.30 2.14
N ILE A 68 14.62 -6.81 2.69
CA ILE A 68 13.87 -7.94 2.09
C ILE A 68 13.41 -7.60 0.68
N LEU A 69 12.75 -6.45 0.50
CA LEU A 69 12.24 -6.03 -0.81
C LEU A 69 13.38 -5.82 -1.82
N GLN A 70 14.47 -5.18 -1.38
CA GLN A 70 15.64 -4.94 -2.22
C GLN A 70 16.33 -6.23 -2.66
N GLN A 71 16.55 -7.18 -1.74
CA GLN A 71 17.17 -8.47 -2.06
C GLN A 71 16.30 -9.32 -2.99
N ALA A 72 14.99 -9.20 -2.89
CA ALA A 72 14.04 -9.89 -3.75
C ALA A 72 13.81 -9.21 -5.12
N GLY A 73 14.45 -8.06 -5.37
CA GLY A 73 14.26 -7.30 -6.61
C GLY A 73 12.84 -6.72 -6.76
N VAL A 74 12.20 -6.34 -5.65
CA VAL A 74 10.91 -5.66 -5.63
C VAL A 74 11.13 -4.16 -5.52
N ASP A 75 10.66 -3.40 -6.51
CA ASP A 75 10.80 -1.95 -6.54
C ASP A 75 10.02 -1.32 -5.37
N SER A 76 10.65 -0.45 -4.59
CA SER A 76 9.98 0.31 -3.52
C SER A 76 10.09 1.80 -3.80
N ILE A 77 8.97 2.44 -4.13
CA ILE A 77 8.93 3.83 -4.62
C ILE A 77 8.03 4.68 -3.73
N LYS A 78 8.55 5.82 -3.27
CA LYS A 78 7.76 6.79 -2.51
C LYS A 78 6.85 7.57 -3.45
N PHE A 79 5.54 7.48 -3.23
CA PHE A 79 4.53 8.23 -3.96
C PHE A 79 4.62 9.73 -3.63
N LYS A 80 4.64 10.56 -4.65
CA LYS A 80 4.55 12.02 -4.55
C LYS A 80 3.26 12.46 -5.25
N PRO A 81 2.20 12.80 -4.51
CA PRO A 81 0.98 13.28 -5.12
C PRO A 81 1.22 14.61 -5.83
N LYS A 82 0.56 14.82 -6.98
CA LYS A 82 0.49 16.15 -7.62
C LYS A 82 -0.37 17.09 -6.79
N ASP A 83 -1.54 16.58 -6.37
CA ASP A 83 -2.51 17.30 -5.56
C ASP A 83 -2.62 16.66 -4.17
N PRO A 84 -2.54 17.43 -3.07
CA PRO A 84 -2.53 16.90 -1.72
C PRO A 84 -3.88 16.32 -1.27
N MET A 85 -4.96 16.65 -1.97
CA MET A 85 -6.33 16.30 -1.59
C MET A 85 -7.16 15.98 -2.83
N VAL A 86 -8.01 14.96 -2.71
CA VAL A 86 -9.00 14.57 -3.72
C VAL A 86 -10.36 14.72 -3.07
N TYR A 87 -11.27 15.46 -3.70
CA TYR A 87 -12.65 15.59 -3.26
C TYR A 87 -13.52 14.55 -3.98
N ILE A 88 -14.34 13.83 -3.23
CA ILE A 88 -15.34 12.91 -3.78
C ILE A 88 -16.71 13.54 -3.51
N ASN A 89 -17.38 13.99 -4.56
CA ASN A 89 -18.75 14.49 -4.48
C ASN A 89 -19.71 13.30 -4.58
N PHE A 90 -20.62 13.15 -3.63
CA PHE A 90 -21.66 12.10 -3.65
C PHE A 90 -23.05 12.67 -4.00
N ASN A 91 -23.15 13.97 -4.24
CA ASN A 91 -24.41 14.53 -4.73
C ASN A 91 -24.69 13.90 -6.09
N GLU A 92 -25.90 13.36 -6.27
CA GLU A 92 -26.37 12.97 -7.59
C GLU A 92 -26.39 14.25 -8.44
N ASP A 93 -25.44 14.37 -9.35
CA ASP A 93 -25.45 15.41 -10.35
C ASP A 93 -26.75 15.19 -11.16
N ASN A 94 -27.80 15.94 -10.86
CA ASN A 94 -28.81 16.21 -11.86
C ASN A 94 -28.06 17.01 -12.93
N ASP A 95 -27.55 16.30 -13.94
CA ASP A 95 -26.90 16.85 -15.13
C ASP A 95 -27.87 17.82 -15.82
N LYS A 96 -27.99 19.03 -15.27
CA LYS A 96 -28.25 20.21 -16.06
C LYS A 96 -26.91 20.62 -16.60
N GLU A 97 -26.49 19.92 -17.65
CA GLU A 97 -25.75 20.56 -18.74
C GLU A 97 -26.60 21.77 -19.21
N ASN A 98 -26.52 22.89 -18.50
CA ASN A 98 -26.85 24.17 -19.10
C ASN A 98 -25.68 24.53 -20.00
N LYS A 99 -25.78 24.03 -21.24
CA LYS A 99 -25.31 24.78 -22.41
C LYS A 99 -26.01 26.16 -22.43
N ALA A 100 -25.28 27.16 -22.89
CA ALA A 100 -25.63 28.58 -23.06
C ALA A 100 -25.65 29.38 -21.74
N GLU A 101 -24.97 30.51 -21.61
CA GLU A 101 -24.66 31.58 -22.59
C GLU A 101 -23.20 32.05 -22.56
#